data_AF-A0A7S1G8V2-F1
#
_entry.id   AF-A0A7S1G8V2-F1
#
_cell.length_a   1.000
_cell.length_b   1.000
_cell.length_c   1.000
_cell.angle_alpha   90.00
_cell.angle_beta   90.00
_cell.angle_gamma   90.00
#
_symmetry.space_group_name_H-M   'P 1'
#
loop_
_entity.id
_entity.type
_entity.pdbx_description
1 polymer ?
#
loop_
_entity_poly.entity_id
_entity_poly.type
_entity_poly.pdbx_seq_one_letter_code
_entity_poly.pdbx_strand_id
1 'polypeptide(L)'
;MALEAAPGAHAAAAAFAAAAGDVTSSAAAASAAVCWKGTHVRGVGKPISWCNTTQHLQKSGALCYPDCKAATPPFDGVGPVCWQECKPGYVDEGALCRKDGSIITYAKASYGRGAGYPLTCPPDTQEDAALCYPLCPAGYYGVGPVCWESCPADHPVDGGALCCDNKADCTSKIEALCAGLPLAVAEAILSGGNATKIEQAVITAIEAVLGYVMPLCSAA
;
A
#
# COMPACT_ATOMS: atom_id res chain seq x y z
N MET A 1 -33.30 0.36 -75.54
CA MET A 1 -34.62 0.62 -74.94
C MET A 1 -34.53 1.92 -74.15
N ALA A 2 -35.56 2.76 -74.22
CA ALA A 2 -35.84 3.78 -73.20
C ALA A 2 -36.68 3.14 -72.07
N LEU A 3 -37.10 3.78 -70.97
CA LEU A 3 -37.12 5.17 -70.47
C LEU A 3 -36.81 5.04 -68.93
N GLU A 4 -36.68 6.02 -68.02
CA GLU A 4 -36.99 7.47 -67.91
C GLU A 4 -35.86 8.22 -67.16
N ALA A 5 -36.04 9.52 -66.85
CA ALA A 5 -35.17 10.29 -65.98
C ALA A 5 -35.94 11.43 -65.26
N ALA A 6 -35.59 11.73 -64.00
CA ALA A 6 -36.16 12.83 -63.19
C ALA A 6 -35.15 13.25 -62.07
N PRO A 7 -35.25 14.46 -61.47
CA PRO A 7 -34.05 15.33 -61.37
C PRO A 7 -33.73 15.96 -59.99
N GLY A 8 -32.68 16.79 -59.96
CA GLY A 8 -32.29 17.67 -58.81
C GLY A 8 -31.02 17.16 -58.12
N ALA A 9 -29.82 17.78 -58.16
CA ALA A 9 -29.39 19.19 -58.17
C ALA A 9 -29.48 19.89 -56.80
N HIS A 10 -28.41 19.84 -56.00
CA HIS A 10 -27.55 20.99 -55.70
C HIS A 10 -26.32 20.56 -54.88
N ALA A 11 -25.22 21.33 -54.97
CA ALA A 11 -24.00 21.11 -54.20
C ALA A 11 -24.01 21.96 -52.90
N ALA A 12 -23.50 21.41 -51.81
CA ALA A 12 -23.21 22.15 -50.58
C ALA A 12 -21.98 21.56 -49.87
N ALA A 13 -20.86 22.26 -49.91
CA ALA A 13 -19.73 21.98 -49.03
C ALA A 13 -20.00 22.66 -47.68
N ALA A 14 -20.30 21.86 -46.65
CA ALA A 14 -20.52 22.36 -45.31
C ALA A 14 -19.18 22.57 -44.58
N ALA A 15 -18.67 23.80 -44.61
CA ALA A 15 -17.54 24.19 -43.77
C ALA A 15 -17.97 24.23 -42.30
N PHE A 16 -17.27 23.51 -41.43
CA PHE A 16 -17.45 23.64 -39.98
C PHE A 16 -16.85 24.97 -39.52
N ALA A 17 -17.70 25.99 -39.38
CA ALA A 17 -17.30 27.27 -38.80
C ALA A 17 -17.02 27.09 -37.31
N ALA A 18 -15.79 27.39 -36.89
CA ALA A 18 -15.44 27.44 -35.48
C ALA A 18 -16.13 28.66 -34.83
N ALA A 19 -17.19 28.41 -34.06
CA ALA A 19 -17.79 29.43 -33.22
C ALA A 19 -16.85 29.74 -32.05
N ALA A 20 -16.30 30.95 -32.01
CA ALA A 20 -15.61 31.46 -30.84
C ALA A 20 -16.65 31.73 -29.73
N GLY A 21 -16.86 30.76 -28.86
CA GLY A 21 -17.61 30.95 -27.63
C GLY A 21 -16.69 31.55 -26.56
N ASP A 22 -17.07 32.69 -25.99
CA ASP A 22 -16.32 33.31 -24.91
C ASP A 22 -16.27 32.39 -23.68
N VAL A 23 -15.07 32.00 -23.27
CA VAL A 23 -14.87 31.26 -22.00
C VAL A 23 -15.06 32.23 -20.85
N THR A 24 -16.30 32.43 -20.43
CA THR A 24 -16.64 33.18 -19.23
C THR A 24 -16.05 32.48 -18.01
N SER A 25 -14.94 33.01 -17.49
CA SER A 25 -14.25 32.48 -16.30
C SER A 25 -15.08 32.72 -15.04
N SER A 26 -16.09 31.88 -14.83
CA SER A 26 -16.82 31.82 -13.57
C SER A 26 -15.96 31.11 -12.53
N ALA A 27 -15.30 31.88 -11.66
CA ALA A 27 -14.60 31.38 -10.49
C ALA A 27 -15.58 30.91 -9.39
N ALA A 28 -16.51 30.03 -9.76
CA ALA A 28 -17.15 29.11 -8.83
C ALA A 28 -16.27 27.85 -8.77
N ALA A 29 -15.94 27.39 -7.57
CA ALA A 29 -15.33 26.08 -7.42
C ALA A 29 -16.37 25.02 -7.80
N ALA A 30 -16.28 24.49 -9.02
CA ALA A 30 -16.76 23.14 -9.26
C ALA A 30 -15.93 22.22 -8.37
N SER A 31 -16.58 21.45 -7.49
CA SER A 31 -15.95 20.36 -6.76
C SER A 31 -15.24 19.48 -7.80
N ALA A 32 -13.91 19.41 -7.72
CA ALA A 32 -13.14 18.65 -8.70
C ALA A 32 -13.53 17.18 -8.53
N ALA A 33 -14.07 16.54 -9.58
CA ALA A 33 -14.53 15.14 -9.56
C ALA A 33 -13.44 14.11 -9.21
N VAL A 34 -12.21 14.58 -8.98
CA VAL A 34 -11.07 13.87 -8.39
C VAL A 34 -10.35 14.81 -7.41
N CYS A 35 -10.09 14.34 -6.19
CA CYS A 35 -9.37 15.04 -5.12
C CYS A 35 -8.22 14.18 -4.55
N TRP A 36 -7.24 14.80 -3.89
CA TRP A 36 -6.18 14.09 -3.16
C TRP A 36 -6.64 13.66 -1.77
N LYS A 37 -6.36 12.41 -1.39
CA LYS A 37 -6.50 12.00 0.01
C LYS A 37 -5.52 12.75 0.90
N GLY A 38 -5.98 13.18 2.08
CA GLY A 38 -5.09 13.48 3.20
C GLY A 38 -4.20 12.27 3.52
N THR A 39 -2.97 12.53 3.96
CA THR A 39 -2.03 11.46 4.36
C THR A 39 -1.25 11.83 5.62
N HIS A 40 -0.95 10.81 6.43
CA HIS A 40 -0.07 10.93 7.59
C HIS A 40 0.97 9.80 7.58
N VAL A 41 2.24 10.15 7.70
CA VAL A 41 3.32 9.16 7.83
C VAL A 41 3.41 8.65 9.27
N ARG A 42 3.52 7.33 9.43
CA ARG A 42 3.59 6.63 10.73
C ARG A 42 4.92 5.91 10.97
N GLY A 43 5.96 6.34 10.25
CA GLY A 43 7.31 5.76 10.29
C GLY A 43 7.43 4.45 9.49
N VAL A 44 8.65 3.92 9.39
CA VAL A 44 8.99 2.72 8.59
C VAL A 44 8.56 1.38 9.21
N GLY A 45 7.78 1.41 10.30
CA GLY A 45 7.39 0.23 11.05
C GLY A 45 8.52 -0.38 11.89
N LYS A 46 8.19 -1.46 12.60
CA LYS A 46 9.13 -2.30 13.39
C LYS A 46 8.85 -3.78 13.09
N PRO A 47 9.83 -4.69 13.01
CA PRO A 47 9.55 -6.12 12.79
C PRO A 47 8.59 -6.71 13.82
N ILE A 48 7.72 -7.63 13.37
CA ILE A 48 6.95 -8.51 14.25
C ILE A 48 7.86 -9.13 15.30
N SER A 49 7.48 -8.98 16.56
CA SER A 49 8.41 -9.18 17.67
C SER A 49 7.77 -9.60 18.98
N TRP A 50 6.43 -9.54 19.08
CA TRP A 50 5.67 -9.84 20.27
C TRP A 50 5.15 -11.28 20.28
N CYS A 51 4.95 -11.81 21.48
CA CYS A 51 4.27 -13.08 21.75
C CYS A 51 3.18 -12.82 22.78
N ASN A 52 1.99 -13.41 22.59
CA ASN A 52 0.88 -13.16 23.49
C ASN A 52 1.07 -13.88 24.84
N THR A 53 1.56 -13.14 25.83
CA THR A 53 1.80 -13.66 27.18
C THR A 53 0.53 -14.12 27.89
N THR A 54 -0.65 -13.62 27.50
CA THR A 54 -1.95 -14.10 28.03
C THR A 54 -2.29 -15.52 27.56
N GLN A 55 -1.61 -16.03 26.54
CA GLN A 55 -1.71 -17.41 26.05
C GLN A 55 -0.52 -18.28 26.52
N HIS A 56 0.25 -17.83 27.52
CA HIS A 56 1.45 -18.52 28.02
C HIS A 56 2.46 -18.81 26.90
N LEU A 57 2.75 -17.80 26.07
CA LEU A 57 3.67 -17.89 24.95
C LEU A 57 4.97 -17.09 25.20
N GLN A 58 6.09 -17.80 25.25
CA GLN A 58 7.46 -17.28 25.31
C GLN A 58 8.10 -17.22 23.92
N LYS A 59 8.96 -16.23 23.70
CA LYS A 59 9.69 -16.05 22.43
C LYS A 59 10.94 -16.92 22.36
N SER A 60 11.11 -17.68 21.27
CA SER A 60 12.36 -18.39 20.96
C SER A 60 12.73 -18.16 19.50
N GLY A 61 13.71 -17.28 19.25
CA GLY A 61 14.08 -16.84 17.91
C GLY A 61 12.97 -16.07 17.20
N ALA A 62 12.58 -16.53 16.01
CA ALA A 62 11.56 -15.91 15.16
C ALA A 62 10.12 -16.42 15.43
N LEU A 63 9.90 -17.23 16.48
CA LEU A 63 8.62 -17.84 16.79
C LEU A 63 8.27 -17.74 18.28
N CYS A 64 6.98 -17.82 18.57
CA CYS A 64 6.41 -17.94 19.91
C CYS A 64 6.09 -19.39 20.22
N TYR A 65 6.36 -19.85 21.43
CA TYR A 65 6.09 -21.22 21.87
C TYR A 65 5.44 -21.22 23.25
N PRO A 66 4.67 -22.25 23.61
CA PRO A 66 4.16 -22.42 24.98
C PRO A 66 5.25 -22.33 26.05
N ASP A 67 4.86 -21.95 27.27
CA ASP A 67 5.70 -22.09 28.44
C ASP A 67 6.02 -23.57 28.72
N CYS A 68 7.20 -23.84 29.28
CA CYS A 68 7.56 -25.19 29.71
C CYS A 68 6.86 -25.54 31.03
N LYS A 69 6.61 -26.83 31.26
CA LYS A 69 5.86 -27.33 32.42
C LYS A 69 6.64 -27.06 33.71
N ALA A 70 5.95 -26.59 34.74
CA ALA A 70 6.51 -26.51 36.09
C ALA A 70 6.89 -27.92 36.58
N ALA A 71 8.16 -28.10 36.95
CA ALA A 71 8.72 -29.36 37.42
C ALA A 71 10.01 -29.08 38.22
N THR A 72 10.52 -30.10 38.92
CA THR A 72 11.79 -30.03 39.65
C THR A 72 12.64 -31.28 39.34
N PRO A 73 13.82 -31.17 38.70
CA PRO A 73 14.36 -29.96 38.06
C PRO A 73 13.43 -29.38 36.97
N PRO A 74 13.47 -28.06 36.73
CA PRO A 74 12.63 -27.38 35.74
C PRO A 74 13.07 -27.69 34.31
N PHE A 75 12.35 -27.13 33.33
CA PHE A 75 12.58 -27.34 31.90
C PHE A 75 12.73 -26.00 31.17
N ASP A 76 13.82 -25.84 30.42
CA ASP A 76 14.09 -24.67 29.59
C ASP A 76 13.63 -24.84 28.14
N GLY A 77 13.11 -23.76 27.56
CA GLY A 77 12.44 -23.78 26.27
C GLY A 77 13.31 -23.39 25.06
N VAL A 78 14.06 -24.33 24.48
CA VAL A 78 14.87 -24.07 23.27
C VAL A 78 14.09 -24.45 22.00
N GLY A 79 13.63 -23.45 21.24
CA GLY A 79 12.85 -23.64 20.02
C GLY A 79 11.61 -24.52 20.28
N PRO A 80 11.36 -25.60 19.49
CA PRO A 80 10.20 -26.48 19.69
C PRO A 80 10.33 -27.47 20.86
N VAL A 81 11.44 -27.50 21.61
CA VAL A 81 11.70 -28.52 22.65
C VAL A 81 11.93 -27.90 24.03
N CYS A 82 11.27 -28.45 25.05
CA CYS A 82 11.60 -28.21 26.46
C CYS A 82 12.62 -29.23 26.93
N TRP A 83 13.72 -28.79 27.54
CA TRP A 83 14.82 -29.63 28.03
C TRP A 83 14.96 -29.50 29.55
N GLN A 84 14.97 -30.60 30.29
CA GLN A 84 15.16 -30.59 31.74
C GLN A 84 16.58 -30.14 32.12
N GLU A 85 16.71 -29.27 33.11
CA GLU A 85 17.99 -28.86 33.69
C GLU A 85 18.88 -30.07 34.09
N CYS A 86 20.19 -29.88 34.01
CA CYS A 86 21.16 -30.85 34.49
C CYS A 86 21.19 -30.93 36.02
N LYS A 87 21.42 -32.15 36.55
CA LYS A 87 21.59 -32.37 37.99
C LYS A 87 22.85 -31.63 38.49
N PRO A 88 22.88 -31.17 39.75
CA PRO A 88 24.08 -30.57 40.34
C PRO A 88 25.32 -31.47 40.16
N GLY A 89 26.45 -30.86 39.77
CA GLY A 89 27.69 -31.59 39.42
C GLY A 89 27.76 -32.12 37.98
N TYR A 90 26.84 -31.71 37.11
CA TYR A 90 26.89 -31.97 35.66
C TYR A 90 26.95 -30.64 34.89
N VAL A 91 27.75 -30.64 33.82
CA VAL A 91 27.82 -29.60 32.79
C VAL A 91 26.72 -29.84 31.76
N ASP A 92 26.04 -28.79 31.34
CA ASP A 92 25.05 -28.83 30.27
C ASP A 92 25.73 -28.75 28.90
N GLU A 93 25.50 -29.75 28.06
CA GLU A 93 26.01 -29.85 26.68
C GLU A 93 24.83 -29.90 25.69
N GLY A 94 23.76 -29.16 25.98
CA GLY A 94 22.62 -28.90 25.11
C GLY A 94 21.50 -29.93 25.30
N ALA A 95 21.66 -31.10 24.67
CA ALA A 95 20.76 -32.24 24.80
C ALA A 95 21.25 -33.28 25.82
N LEU A 96 22.52 -33.18 26.23
CA LEU A 96 23.18 -34.09 27.16
C LEU A 96 23.64 -33.32 28.41
N CYS A 97 23.74 -34.04 29.52
CA CYS A 97 24.42 -33.59 30.74
C CYS A 97 25.66 -34.46 30.96
N ARG A 98 26.84 -33.86 31.09
CA ARG A 98 28.10 -34.58 31.35
C ARG A 98 28.58 -34.32 32.77
N LYS A 99 28.87 -35.37 33.54
CA LYS A 99 29.40 -35.21 34.91
C LYS A 99 30.74 -34.49 34.84
N ASP A 100 30.90 -33.43 35.62
CA ASP A 100 32.09 -32.59 35.59
C ASP A 100 33.39 -33.39 35.86
N GLY A 101 34.48 -32.97 35.24
CA GLY A 101 35.76 -33.67 35.23
C GLY A 101 35.76 -35.06 34.58
N SER A 102 34.69 -35.47 33.89
CA SER A 102 34.57 -36.84 33.33
C SER A 102 33.90 -36.88 31.95
N ILE A 103 33.88 -38.09 31.36
CA ILE A 103 33.17 -38.44 30.12
C ILE A 103 31.80 -39.12 30.37
N ILE A 104 31.35 -39.23 31.63
CA ILE A 104 30.07 -39.86 31.95
C ILE A 104 28.93 -38.91 31.59
N THR A 105 28.12 -39.27 30.60
CA THR A 105 26.98 -38.49 30.10
C THR A 105 25.64 -39.16 30.38
N TYR A 106 24.57 -38.37 30.45
CA TYR A 106 23.19 -38.84 30.31
C TYR A 106 22.39 -37.86 29.44
N ALA A 107 21.36 -38.34 28.72
CA ALA A 107 20.48 -37.48 27.92
C ALA A 107 19.46 -36.75 28.80
N LYS A 108 19.27 -35.45 28.57
CA LYS A 108 18.27 -34.64 29.30
C LYS A 108 16.88 -35.18 29.02
N ALA A 109 16.01 -35.21 30.03
CA ALA A 109 14.60 -35.48 29.79
C ALA A 109 14.03 -34.31 28.97
N SER A 110 13.28 -34.62 27.90
CA SER A 110 12.82 -33.60 26.96
C SER A 110 11.43 -33.93 26.42
N TYR A 111 10.71 -32.92 25.97
CA TYR A 111 9.45 -33.10 25.23
C TYR A 111 9.20 -31.91 24.29
N GLY A 112 8.49 -32.15 23.18
CA GLY A 112 8.14 -31.13 22.21
C GLY A 112 6.97 -30.26 22.69
N ARG A 113 6.96 -28.98 22.31
CA ARG A 113 5.88 -28.01 22.59
C ARG A 113 5.26 -27.39 21.33
N GLY A 114 5.16 -28.20 20.27
CA GLY A 114 4.64 -27.79 18.96
C GLY A 114 5.69 -27.11 18.07
N ALA A 115 5.29 -26.80 16.83
CA ALA A 115 6.17 -26.16 15.85
C ALA A 115 6.47 -24.69 16.16
N GLY A 116 5.60 -24.05 16.94
CA GLY A 116 5.61 -22.61 17.25
C GLY A 116 4.47 -21.87 16.54
N TYR A 117 4.19 -20.67 17.03
CA TYR A 117 3.28 -19.68 16.45
C TYR A 117 4.10 -18.53 15.87
N PRO A 118 3.63 -17.83 14.82
CA PRO A 118 4.31 -16.64 14.33
C PRO A 118 4.43 -15.58 15.43
N LEU A 119 5.49 -14.78 15.38
CA LEU A 119 5.52 -13.50 16.07
C LEU A 119 4.42 -12.61 15.49
N THR A 120 3.81 -11.80 16.34
CA THR A 120 2.83 -10.80 15.92
C THR A 120 3.27 -9.40 16.35
N CYS A 121 2.45 -8.42 16.00
CA CYS A 121 2.62 -7.06 16.52
C CYS A 121 2.15 -6.93 17.98
N PRO A 122 2.78 -6.02 18.76
CA PRO A 122 2.34 -5.71 20.11
C PRO A 122 0.96 -5.03 20.10
N PRO A 123 0.28 -4.94 21.26
CA PRO A 123 -0.93 -4.14 21.42
C PRO A 123 -0.78 -2.72 20.87
N ASP A 124 -1.91 -2.15 20.44
CA ASP A 124 -2.03 -0.77 19.93
C ASP A 124 -1.16 -0.48 18.68
N THR A 125 -0.85 -1.52 17.89
CA THR A 125 -0.19 -1.40 16.57
C THR A 125 -0.87 -2.27 15.50
N GLN A 126 -0.83 -1.83 14.25
CA GLN A 126 -1.32 -2.57 13.07
C GLN A 126 -0.15 -3.34 12.44
N GLU A 127 -0.38 -4.61 12.10
CA GLU A 127 0.52 -5.38 11.23
C GLU A 127 0.25 -5.09 9.75
N ASP A 128 1.31 -4.85 8.98
CA ASP A 128 1.30 -4.82 7.52
C ASP A 128 2.66 -5.33 7.00
N ALA A 129 2.66 -6.31 6.09
CA ALA A 129 3.86 -6.96 5.55
C ALA A 129 4.92 -7.40 6.61
N ALA A 130 4.47 -8.00 7.72
CA ALA A 130 5.30 -8.39 8.89
C ALA A 130 6.04 -7.22 9.59
N LEU A 131 5.58 -5.99 9.37
CA LEU A 131 5.99 -4.79 10.08
C LEU A 131 4.81 -4.22 10.89
N CYS A 132 5.13 -3.77 12.10
CA CYS A 132 4.21 -3.21 13.07
C CYS A 132 4.30 -1.69 13.04
N TYR A 133 3.17 -1.04 12.76
CA TYR A 133 3.05 0.39 12.67
C TYR A 133 2.06 0.92 13.71
N PRO A 134 2.17 2.18 14.16
CA PRO A 134 1.11 2.83 14.93
C PRO A 134 -0.26 2.71 14.24
N LEU A 135 -1.33 2.61 15.03
CA LEU A 135 -2.69 2.71 14.48
C LEU A 135 -2.89 4.07 13.81
N CYS A 136 -3.67 4.10 12.74
CA CYS A 136 -4.04 5.34 12.06
C CYS A 136 -5.11 6.11 12.87
N PRO A 137 -5.17 7.45 12.72
CA PRO A 137 -6.24 8.24 13.34
C PRO A 137 -7.62 7.87 12.77
N ALA A 138 -8.68 8.24 13.49
CA ALA A 138 -10.05 8.02 13.03
C ALA A 138 -10.28 8.67 11.65
N GLY A 139 -10.99 7.97 10.76
CA GLY A 139 -11.18 8.36 9.36
C GLY A 139 -10.05 7.93 8.42
N TYR A 140 -8.92 7.42 8.92
CA TYR A 140 -7.77 7.00 8.11
C TYR A 140 -7.54 5.49 8.21
N TYR A 141 -7.06 4.87 7.12
CA TYR A 141 -6.67 3.47 7.06
C TYR A 141 -5.18 3.33 6.70
N GLY A 142 -4.52 2.32 7.24
CA GLY A 142 -3.06 2.16 7.11
C GLY A 142 -2.66 1.21 5.98
N VAL A 143 -1.80 1.69 5.09
CA VAL A 143 -1.08 0.88 4.08
C VAL A 143 0.42 1.14 4.25
N GLY A 144 1.13 0.16 4.81
CA GLY A 144 2.53 0.26 5.19
C GLY A 144 2.82 1.51 6.04
N PRO A 145 3.82 2.34 5.67
CA PRO A 145 4.23 3.51 6.45
C PRO A 145 3.29 4.72 6.36
N VAL A 146 2.18 4.62 5.60
CA VAL A 146 1.25 5.74 5.37
C VAL A 146 -0.15 5.40 5.86
N CYS A 147 -0.75 6.32 6.60
CA CYS A 147 -2.19 6.41 6.81
C CYS A 147 -2.80 7.24 5.69
N TRP A 148 -3.78 6.68 5.00
CA TRP A 148 -4.54 7.31 3.92
C TRP A 148 -5.93 7.70 4.42
N GLU A 149 -6.40 8.88 4.04
CA GLU A 149 -7.77 9.33 4.31
C GLU A 149 -8.78 8.41 3.62
N SER A 150 -9.83 8.02 4.34
CA SER A 150 -10.96 7.29 3.74
C SER A 150 -11.76 8.25 2.86
N CYS A 151 -12.20 7.81 1.69
CA CYS A 151 -12.90 8.69 0.78
C CYS A 151 -14.23 9.22 1.35
N PRO A 152 -14.50 10.53 1.25
CA PRO A 152 -15.73 11.14 1.73
C PRO A 152 -16.94 10.78 0.82
N ALA A 153 -18.15 11.14 1.25
CA ALA A 153 -19.40 10.66 0.64
C ALA A 153 -19.78 11.36 -0.69
N ASP A 154 -19.21 12.53 -0.95
CA ASP A 154 -19.24 13.30 -2.19
C ASP A 154 -18.29 12.74 -3.25
N HIS A 155 -17.09 12.32 -2.85
CA HIS A 155 -16.11 11.65 -3.71
C HIS A 155 -15.88 10.17 -3.31
N PRO A 156 -16.90 9.28 -3.39
CA PRO A 156 -16.90 7.98 -2.72
C PRO A 156 -16.01 6.89 -3.35
N VAL A 157 -15.42 7.11 -4.52
CA VAL A 157 -14.62 6.08 -5.22
C VAL A 157 -13.13 6.21 -4.91
N ASP A 158 -12.57 5.12 -4.38
CA ASP A 158 -11.14 4.99 -4.10
C ASP A 158 -10.30 4.85 -5.38
N GLY A 159 -9.42 5.83 -5.63
CA GLY A 159 -8.42 5.85 -6.70
C GLY A 159 -6.98 5.62 -6.22
N GLY A 160 -6.80 4.90 -5.11
CA GLY A 160 -5.50 4.71 -4.46
C GLY A 160 -5.10 5.93 -3.63
N ALA A 161 -4.32 6.84 -4.21
CA ALA A 161 -3.95 8.11 -3.59
C ALA A 161 -5.04 9.21 -3.76
N LEU A 162 -6.05 8.92 -4.58
CA LEU A 162 -7.12 9.82 -4.97
C LEU A 162 -8.47 9.34 -4.42
N CYS A 163 -9.43 10.25 -4.36
CA CYS A 163 -10.86 9.93 -4.29
C CYS A 163 -11.58 10.60 -5.46
N CYS A 164 -12.67 10.02 -5.94
CA CYS A 164 -13.37 10.46 -7.14
C CYS A 164 -14.90 10.32 -7.01
N ASP A 165 -15.66 11.09 -7.79
CA ASP A 165 -17.12 10.94 -7.93
C ASP A 165 -17.49 9.54 -8.40
N ASN A 166 -16.77 9.06 -9.43
CA ASN A 166 -16.96 7.73 -10.00
C ASN A 166 -15.65 7.15 -10.58
N LYS A 167 -15.72 5.90 -11.05
CA LYS A 167 -14.57 5.15 -11.56
C LYS A 167 -13.99 5.70 -12.87
N ALA A 168 -14.79 6.32 -13.73
CA ALA A 168 -14.31 6.85 -15.00
C ALA A 168 -13.40 8.07 -14.80
N ASP A 169 -13.72 8.95 -13.85
CA ASP A 169 -12.89 10.11 -13.53
C ASP A 169 -11.56 9.69 -12.89
N CYS A 170 -11.62 8.72 -11.96
CA CYS A 170 -10.44 8.05 -11.41
C CYS A 170 -9.54 7.46 -12.49
N THR A 171 -10.06 6.63 -13.39
CA THR A 171 -9.29 6.06 -14.51
C THR A 171 -8.72 7.16 -15.39
N SER A 172 -9.54 8.14 -15.80
CA SER A 172 -9.12 9.22 -16.71
C SER A 172 -8.00 10.08 -16.11
N LYS A 173 -8.04 10.40 -14.81
CA LYS A 173 -6.96 11.15 -14.15
C LYS A 173 -5.71 10.30 -13.96
N ILE A 174 -5.83 9.00 -13.64
CA ILE A 174 -4.68 8.08 -13.54
C ILE A 174 -3.99 7.91 -14.90
N GLU A 175 -4.76 7.72 -15.98
CA GLU A 175 -4.24 7.65 -17.35
C GLU A 175 -3.57 8.98 -17.76
N ALA A 176 -4.16 10.13 -17.44
CA ALA A 176 -3.55 11.44 -17.69
C ALA A 176 -2.23 11.63 -16.91
N LEU A 177 -2.14 11.18 -15.65
CA LEU A 177 -0.92 11.24 -14.84
C LEU A 177 0.19 10.31 -15.38
N CYS A 178 -0.16 9.14 -15.92
CA CYS A 178 0.80 8.16 -16.44
C CYS A 178 1.22 8.42 -17.89
N ALA A 179 0.30 8.86 -18.76
CA ALA A 179 0.47 8.92 -20.21
C ALA A 179 0.36 10.32 -20.81
N GLY A 180 -0.15 11.33 -20.09
CA GLY A 180 -0.40 12.67 -20.63
C GLY A 180 0.86 13.36 -21.17
N LEU A 181 1.96 13.33 -20.42
CA LEU A 181 3.24 13.91 -20.88
C LEU A 181 3.86 13.14 -22.08
N PRO A 182 3.99 11.80 -22.05
CA PRO A 182 4.41 11.04 -23.23
C PRO A 182 3.54 11.28 -24.49
N LEU A 183 2.21 11.34 -24.33
CA LEU A 183 1.27 11.52 -25.44
C LEU A 183 1.38 12.91 -26.06
N ALA A 184 1.33 13.98 -25.25
CA ALA A 184 1.43 15.35 -25.74
C ALA A 184 2.76 15.63 -26.48
N VAL A 185 3.86 15.03 -26.01
CA VAL A 185 5.16 15.09 -26.70
C VAL A 185 5.11 14.37 -28.04
N ALA A 186 4.50 13.18 -28.11
CA ALA A 186 4.33 12.44 -29.35
C ALA A 186 3.45 13.20 -30.36
N GLU A 187 2.34 13.78 -29.93
CA GLU A 187 1.46 14.61 -30.76
C GLU A 187 2.16 15.86 -31.31
N ALA A 188 2.96 16.54 -30.48
CA ALA A 188 3.74 17.70 -30.91
C ALA A 188 4.81 17.36 -31.95
N ILE A 189 5.44 16.18 -31.84
CA ILE A 189 6.41 15.69 -32.83
C ILE A 189 5.69 15.29 -34.13
N LEU A 190 4.63 14.48 -34.05
CA LEU A 190 3.89 13.95 -35.20
C LEU A 190 3.16 15.03 -36.00
N SER A 191 2.73 16.12 -35.36
CA SER A 191 2.12 17.29 -36.02
C SER A 191 3.13 18.23 -36.70
N GLY A 192 4.40 17.84 -36.80
CA GLY A 192 5.46 18.65 -37.41
C GLY A 192 5.85 19.86 -36.57
N GLY A 193 5.84 19.71 -35.23
CA GLY A 193 6.21 20.76 -34.30
C GLY A 193 7.66 21.24 -34.48
N ASN A 194 7.85 22.55 -34.47
CA ASN A 194 9.17 23.13 -34.22
C ASN A 194 9.48 23.07 -32.71
N ALA A 195 10.70 23.46 -32.31
CA ALA A 195 11.12 23.47 -30.91
C ALA A 195 10.09 24.18 -29.99
N THR A 196 9.58 25.34 -30.39
CA THR A 196 8.60 26.13 -29.61
C THR A 196 7.25 25.42 -29.45
N LYS A 197 6.76 24.70 -30.47
CA LYS A 197 5.52 23.90 -30.35
C LYS A 197 5.71 22.70 -29.43
N ILE A 198 6.87 22.04 -29.49
CA ILE A 198 7.20 20.93 -28.59
C ILE A 198 7.36 21.44 -27.17
N GLU A 199 8.02 22.58 -26.97
CA GLU A 199 8.15 23.28 -25.69
C GLU A 199 6.78 23.68 -25.12
N GLN A 200 5.87 24.23 -25.93
CA GLN A 200 4.50 24.54 -25.50
C GLN A 200 3.69 23.28 -25.14
N ALA A 201 3.76 22.21 -25.93
CA ALA A 201 3.08 20.96 -25.60
C ALA A 201 3.65 20.29 -24.34
N VAL A 202 4.98 20.35 -24.15
CA VAL A 202 5.64 19.96 -22.91
C VAL A 202 5.16 20.82 -21.75
N ILE A 203 5.07 22.15 -21.90
CA ILE A 203 4.56 23.05 -20.86
C ILE A 203 3.11 22.73 -20.53
N THR A 204 2.20 22.63 -21.51
CA THR A 204 0.78 22.33 -21.24
C THR A 204 0.56 20.93 -20.63
N ALA A 205 1.35 19.93 -21.02
CA ALA A 205 1.30 18.61 -20.38
C ALA A 205 1.93 18.63 -18.98
N ILE A 206 3.01 19.39 -18.78
CA ILE A 206 3.57 19.69 -17.47
C ILE A 206 2.56 20.50 -16.64
N GLU A 207 1.71 21.36 -17.21
CA GLU A 207 0.65 22.07 -16.48
C GLU A 207 -0.54 21.15 -16.16
N ALA A 208 -0.86 20.17 -17.00
CA ALA A 208 -1.84 19.13 -16.68
C ALA A 208 -1.37 18.19 -15.56
N VAL A 209 -0.05 17.99 -15.44
CA VAL A 209 0.60 17.18 -14.40
C VAL A 209 0.92 17.99 -13.13
N LEU A 210 1.39 19.23 -13.24
CA LEU A 210 1.53 20.22 -12.16
C LEU A 210 0.17 20.78 -11.70
N GLY A 211 -0.90 20.50 -12.47
CA GLY A 211 -2.28 20.26 -12.01
C GLY A 211 -2.41 19.08 -11.01
N TYR A 212 -1.35 18.86 -10.25
CA TYR A 212 -1.28 18.27 -8.91
C TYR A 212 -1.93 19.18 -7.86
N VAL A 213 -2.26 20.44 -8.19
CA VAL A 213 -3.14 21.32 -7.38
C VAL A 213 -4.61 20.91 -7.53
N MET A 214 -4.90 19.62 -7.30
CA MET A 214 -6.25 19.18 -6.92
C MET A 214 -6.44 19.50 -5.43
N PRO A 215 -7.66 19.79 -4.97
CA PRO A 215 -7.92 19.98 -3.54
C PRO A 215 -7.62 18.70 -2.76
N LEU A 216 -7.33 18.84 -1.47
CA LEU A 216 -7.49 17.73 -0.54
C LEU A 216 -8.99 17.44 -0.41
N CYS A 217 -9.37 16.17 -0.34
CA CYS A 217 -10.78 15.77 -0.17
C CYS A 217 -11.39 16.29 1.14
N SER A 218 -10.55 16.55 2.15
CA SER A 218 -10.90 17.22 3.42
C SER A 218 -10.98 18.76 3.32
N ALA A 219 -10.87 19.34 2.12
CA ALA A 219 -10.95 20.78 1.82
C ALA A 219 -11.76 21.08 0.53
N ALA A 220 -12.59 20.13 0.08
CA ALA A 220 -13.57 20.30 -0.99
C ALA A 220 -14.90 20.86 -0.46
#